data_AF-A0A2G1WM40-F1
#
_entry.id   AF-A0A2G1WM40-F1
#
_cell.length_a   1.000
_cell.length_b   1.000
_cell.length_c   1.000
_cell.angle_alpha   90.00
_cell.angle_beta   90.00
_cell.angle_gamma   90.00
#
_symmetry.space_group_name_H-M   'P 1'
#
loop_
_entity.id
_entity.type
_entity.pdbx_description
1 polymer ?
#
loop_
_entity_poly.entity_id
_entity_poly.type
_entity_poly.pdbx_seq_one_letter_code
_entity_poly.pdbx_strand_id
1 'polypeptide(L)'
;MRRRSLLVGLSATLGTLAGCNTTGNESTDPAGTSGPTTDSGFAGMSVPDLPGENEVTWYHESDETTQGFVRPSTERTELPAQIDFTYHNRSQESTSCGHWSLYKLRDDRWFLVGPYGHDGICHNLPAGESETWTIAAATGEVDDGDADRYPYLGGGRYAAVAGYGHATAKSAALVEFDAPPVSVVSTDDATSDSNGSAVTVTADRWRTADGGERATLTLERAQTAGRTLIVEQVMRHPNRGYRNLLAFVDEDVERVVLRTDRQTADWIVDDGETARVRYDDQAYSVTKSEP
;
A
#
# COMPACT_ATOMS: atom_id res chain seq x y z
N MET A 1 52.16 -34.48 17.13
CA MET A 1 52.76 -33.70 16.02
C MET A 1 52.32 -32.25 16.21
N ARG A 2 53.08 -31.39 16.92
CA ARG A 2 54.10 -30.43 16.42
C ARG A 2 53.66 -29.56 15.23
N ARG A 3 53.32 -28.29 15.52
CA ARG A 3 53.85 -26.99 14.99
C ARG A 3 52.78 -25.90 15.22
N ARG A 4 52.88 -25.01 16.21
CA ARG A 4 53.62 -23.71 16.28
C ARG A 4 53.39 -22.74 15.11
N SER A 5 52.59 -21.71 15.42
CA SER A 5 52.83 -20.25 15.30
C SER A 5 53.21 -19.64 13.94
N LEU A 6 52.50 -18.57 13.57
CA LEU A 6 53.09 -17.28 13.16
C LEU A 6 52.03 -16.16 13.24
N LEU A 7 52.30 -15.17 14.11
CA LEU A 7 51.75 -13.82 14.05
C LEU A 7 52.31 -13.12 12.80
N VAL A 8 51.45 -12.43 12.07
CA VAL A 8 51.85 -11.32 11.19
C VAL A 8 50.90 -10.17 11.45
N GLY A 9 51.45 -9.09 12.01
CA GLY A 9 50.77 -7.80 12.06
C GLY A 9 50.83 -7.13 10.69
N LEU A 10 49.74 -6.47 10.34
CA LEU A 10 49.75 -5.37 9.37
C LEU A 10 48.98 -4.20 9.99
N SER A 11 49.73 -3.12 10.23
CA SER A 11 49.19 -1.78 10.41
C SER A 11 48.99 -1.16 9.03
N ALA A 12 47.79 -0.65 8.75
CA ALA A 12 47.52 0.31 7.68
C ALA A 12 46.28 1.12 8.10
N THR A 13 46.51 2.31 8.66
CA THR A 13 46.22 3.62 8.04
C THR A 13 44.75 3.98 7.91
N LEU A 14 44.37 5.00 8.69
CA LEU A 14 43.16 5.81 8.59
C LEU A 14 42.93 6.28 7.15
N GLY A 15 41.74 6.02 6.65
CA GLY A 15 41.18 6.60 5.45
C GLY A 15 39.68 6.81 5.65
N THR A 16 39.32 7.96 6.23
CA THR A 16 37.95 8.47 6.22
C THR A 16 37.57 8.79 4.78
N LEU A 17 36.77 7.92 4.16
CA LEU A 17 36.00 8.27 2.98
C LEU A 17 34.53 8.25 3.39
N ALA A 18 34.00 9.45 3.63
CA ALA A 18 32.58 9.71 3.61
C ALA A 18 32.09 9.45 2.18
N GLY A 19 31.55 8.26 1.95
CA GLY A 19 30.87 7.91 0.71
C GLY A 19 29.40 8.28 0.82
N CYS A 20 29.06 9.53 0.49
CA CYS A 20 27.70 9.85 0.07
C CYS A 20 27.49 9.20 -1.30
N ASN A 21 26.90 8.01 -1.35
CA ASN A 21 26.32 7.46 -2.56
C ASN A 21 24.81 7.68 -2.53
N THR A 22 24.40 8.92 -2.77
CA THR A 22 23.05 9.24 -3.24
C THR A 22 23.16 9.48 -4.74
N THR A 23 22.97 8.41 -5.52
CA THR A 23 22.54 8.54 -6.91
C THR A 23 21.02 8.69 -6.90
N GLY A 24 20.55 9.80 -6.32
CA GLY A 24 19.19 10.27 -6.47
C GLY A 24 19.12 11.10 -7.73
N ASN A 25 18.12 10.84 -8.57
CA ASN A 25 17.86 11.59 -9.79
C ASN A 25 17.69 13.07 -9.43
N GLU A 26 18.74 13.86 -9.65
CA GLU A 26 18.80 15.28 -9.32
C GLU A 26 17.65 16.00 -10.04
N SER A 27 16.89 16.82 -9.32
CA SER A 27 15.77 17.57 -9.89
C SER A 27 16.24 18.31 -11.14
N THR A 28 15.66 18.00 -12.30
CA THR A 28 16.01 18.65 -13.57
C THR A 28 15.52 20.09 -13.67
N ASP A 29 14.78 20.58 -12.67
CA ASP A 29 14.25 21.93 -12.67
C ASP A 29 15.35 22.91 -12.24
N PRO A 30 15.55 24.01 -13.00
CA PRO A 30 16.54 25.01 -12.65
C PRO A 30 16.26 25.65 -11.30
N ALA A 31 17.32 25.85 -10.50
CA ALA A 31 17.22 26.59 -9.24
C ALA A 31 16.70 28.01 -9.52
N GLY A 32 15.46 28.30 -9.12
CA GLY A 32 14.81 29.60 -9.31
C GLY A 32 13.38 29.57 -9.86
N THR A 33 12.89 28.42 -10.34
CA THR A 33 11.49 28.26 -10.77
C THR A 33 10.62 27.73 -9.62
N SER A 34 9.49 28.39 -9.38
CA SER A 34 8.55 28.03 -8.30
C SER A 34 7.96 26.64 -8.47
N GLY A 35 7.69 26.19 -9.69
CA GLY A 35 7.06 24.90 -9.98
C GLY A 35 7.82 24.02 -10.97
N PRO A 36 7.24 22.88 -11.36
CA PRO A 36 7.87 21.98 -12.32
C PRO A 36 8.04 22.64 -13.68
N THR A 37 9.15 22.32 -14.36
CA THR A 37 9.43 22.76 -15.73
C THR A 37 9.26 21.65 -16.76
N THR A 38 9.04 20.42 -16.29
CA THR A 38 8.72 19.26 -17.12
C THR A 38 7.24 18.99 -17.06
N ASP A 39 6.60 18.95 -18.22
CA ASP A 39 5.19 18.58 -18.33
C ASP A 39 4.97 17.13 -17.88
N SER A 40 3.87 16.90 -17.17
CA SER A 40 3.40 15.56 -16.82
C SER A 40 2.90 14.80 -18.06
N GLY A 41 3.23 13.52 -18.15
CA GLY A 41 2.65 12.58 -19.09
C GLY A 41 1.17 12.26 -18.85
N PHE A 42 0.57 12.84 -17.81
CA PHE A 42 -0.87 12.86 -17.52
C PHE A 42 -1.50 14.25 -17.70
N ALA A 43 -0.80 15.24 -18.27
CA ALA A 43 -1.34 16.58 -18.48
C ALA A 43 -2.68 16.55 -19.24
N GLY A 44 -3.64 17.35 -18.76
CA GLY A 44 -5.00 17.43 -19.32
C GLY A 44 -5.93 16.27 -18.92
N MET A 45 -5.47 15.34 -18.09
CA MET A 45 -6.34 14.33 -17.48
C MET A 45 -7.18 14.97 -16.37
N SER A 46 -8.41 14.51 -16.21
CA SER A 46 -9.23 14.79 -15.02
C SER A 46 -9.42 13.49 -14.25
N VAL A 47 -9.33 13.57 -12.92
CA VAL A 47 -9.50 12.45 -12.00
C VAL A 47 -10.59 12.76 -10.98
N PRO A 48 -11.27 11.73 -10.43
CA PRO A 48 -12.29 11.95 -9.40
C PRO A 48 -11.64 12.45 -8.10
N ASP A 49 -12.44 13.09 -7.25
CA ASP A 49 -12.00 13.56 -5.94
C ASP A 49 -11.56 12.39 -5.05
N LEU A 50 -10.51 12.64 -4.26
CA LEU A 50 -10.03 11.67 -3.28
C LEU A 50 -10.95 11.63 -2.04
N PRO A 51 -11.25 10.44 -1.49
CA PRO A 51 -12.23 10.29 -0.41
C PRO A 51 -11.72 10.89 0.90
N GLY A 52 -12.46 11.86 1.45
CA GLY A 52 -12.08 12.55 2.70
C GLY A 52 -10.98 13.59 2.51
N GLU A 53 -10.63 13.88 1.26
CA GLU A 53 -9.53 14.72 0.85
C GLU A 53 -10.13 15.90 0.06
N ASN A 54 -10.19 17.08 0.67
CA ASN A 54 -10.65 18.28 -0.04
C ASN A 54 -9.43 19.01 -0.59
N GLU A 55 -9.51 19.44 -1.85
CA GLU A 55 -8.55 20.34 -2.50
C GLU A 55 -7.12 19.75 -2.52
N VAL A 56 -6.82 18.95 -3.55
CA VAL A 56 -5.50 18.35 -3.75
C VAL A 56 -4.81 19.04 -4.91
N THR A 57 -3.57 19.49 -4.69
CA THR A 57 -2.74 20.02 -5.77
C THR A 57 -2.14 18.87 -6.56
N TRP A 58 -2.63 18.63 -7.78
CA TRP A 58 -2.14 17.54 -8.62
C TRP A 58 -0.93 17.95 -9.45
N TYR A 59 0.08 17.08 -9.51
CA TYR A 59 1.29 17.29 -10.32
C TYR A 59 0.98 17.54 -11.79
N HIS A 60 0.03 16.79 -12.36
CA HIS A 60 -0.34 16.89 -13.77
C HIS A 60 -1.15 18.13 -14.13
N GLU A 61 -1.55 18.91 -13.13
CA GLU A 61 -2.18 20.22 -13.26
C GLU A 61 -1.25 21.36 -12.82
N SER A 62 -0.06 21.02 -12.30
CA SER A 62 0.92 21.97 -11.80
C SER A 62 1.72 22.60 -12.94
N ASP A 63 2.04 23.88 -12.79
CA ASP A 63 2.84 24.67 -13.74
C ASP A 63 4.06 25.32 -13.06
N GLU A 64 4.83 26.10 -13.80
CA GLU A 64 6.03 26.80 -13.30
C GLU A 64 5.78 27.74 -12.11
N THR A 65 4.52 28.07 -11.79
CA THR A 65 4.12 28.91 -10.67
C THR A 65 3.76 28.11 -9.41
N THR A 66 3.59 26.78 -9.53
CA THR A 66 3.13 25.91 -8.45
C THR A 66 4.23 25.65 -7.42
N GLN A 67 4.13 26.30 -6.26
CA GLN A 67 5.20 26.30 -5.24
C GLN A 67 5.29 25.03 -4.37
N GLY A 68 4.27 24.18 -4.36
CA GLY A 68 4.25 22.95 -3.57
C GLY A 68 3.62 21.83 -4.38
N PHE A 69 4.38 20.78 -4.67
CA PHE A 69 3.92 19.67 -5.50
C PHE A 69 4.67 18.37 -5.19
N VAL A 70 4.03 17.23 -5.44
CA VAL A 70 4.67 15.91 -5.43
C VAL A 70 5.09 15.57 -6.86
N ARG A 71 6.31 15.11 -7.05
CA ARG A 71 6.79 14.58 -8.33
C ARG A 71 7.19 13.11 -8.16
N PRO A 72 6.71 12.21 -9.02
CA PRO A 72 7.20 10.84 -9.04
C PRO A 72 8.49 10.76 -9.88
N SER A 73 9.40 9.88 -9.50
CA SER A 73 10.59 9.54 -10.29
C SER A 73 10.25 8.98 -11.68
N THR A 74 9.11 8.30 -11.80
CA THR A 74 8.48 7.92 -13.07
C THR A 74 6.96 7.95 -12.95
N GLU A 75 6.28 8.34 -14.02
CA GLU A 75 4.81 8.36 -14.11
C GLU A 75 4.24 7.06 -14.69
N ARG A 76 5.05 6.29 -15.42
CA ARG A 76 4.66 5.01 -16.02
C ARG A 76 5.79 4.00 -15.90
N THR A 77 5.47 2.78 -15.45
CA THR A 77 6.46 1.70 -15.34
C THR A 77 5.77 0.33 -15.30
N GLU A 78 6.52 -0.74 -15.57
CA GLU A 78 6.08 -2.11 -15.31
C GLU A 78 6.34 -2.50 -13.84
N LEU A 79 5.73 -3.60 -13.38
CA LEU A 79 6.01 -4.19 -12.06
C LEU A 79 6.90 -5.44 -12.18
N PRO A 80 7.82 -5.70 -11.23
CA PRO A 80 8.08 -4.95 -10.00
C PRO A 80 8.86 -3.64 -10.24
N ALA A 81 8.64 -2.65 -9.39
CA ALA A 81 9.31 -1.34 -9.46
C ALA A 81 9.56 -0.73 -8.08
N GLN A 82 10.61 0.09 -8.00
CA GLN A 82 10.81 1.03 -6.91
C GLN A 82 10.55 2.44 -7.44
N ILE A 83 9.73 3.21 -6.74
CA ILE A 83 9.36 4.57 -7.14
C ILE A 83 9.58 5.51 -5.96
N ASP A 84 10.35 6.56 -6.21
CA ASP A 84 10.45 7.71 -5.32
C ASP A 84 9.36 8.72 -5.67
N PHE A 85 8.64 9.18 -4.65
CA PHE A 85 7.76 10.33 -4.70
C PHE A 85 8.35 11.44 -3.85
N THR A 86 8.71 12.54 -4.48
CA THR A 86 9.33 13.68 -3.79
C THR A 86 8.35 14.83 -3.73
N TYR A 87 7.98 15.25 -2.52
CA TYR A 87 7.33 16.53 -2.31
C TYR A 87 8.38 17.64 -2.31
N HIS A 88 8.17 18.66 -3.14
CA HIS A 88 9.03 19.84 -3.21
C HIS A 88 8.31 21.03 -2.57
N ASN A 89 8.86 21.57 -1.47
CA ASN A 89 8.42 22.84 -0.91
C ASN A 89 9.24 23.99 -1.50
N ARG A 90 8.83 24.53 -2.64
CA ARG A 90 9.47 25.70 -3.26
C ARG A 90 8.88 27.04 -2.80
N SER A 91 8.04 27.00 -1.77
CA SER A 91 7.52 28.21 -1.14
C SER A 91 8.52 28.81 -0.14
N GLN A 92 8.21 30.00 0.36
CA GLN A 92 8.94 30.64 1.46
C GLN A 92 8.39 30.27 2.84
N GLU A 93 7.42 29.37 2.90
CA GLU A 93 6.72 28.95 4.11
C GLU A 93 7.04 27.48 4.42
N SER A 94 7.04 27.11 5.70
CA SER A 94 7.13 25.70 6.08
C SER A 94 5.78 25.02 5.93
N THR A 95 5.78 23.74 5.54
CA THR A 95 4.60 22.87 5.59
C THR A 95 4.76 21.83 6.70
N SER A 96 3.67 21.22 7.17
CA SER A 96 3.69 20.31 8.31
C SER A 96 2.67 19.19 8.19
N CYS A 97 2.79 18.20 9.08
CA CYS A 97 1.85 17.07 9.20
C CYS A 97 1.73 16.21 7.92
N GLY A 98 2.80 16.15 7.13
CA GLY A 98 2.82 15.31 5.96
C GLY A 98 2.80 13.84 6.32
N HIS A 99 1.96 13.12 5.60
CA HIS A 99 1.80 11.68 5.62
C HIS A 99 1.66 11.21 4.18
N TRP A 100 2.07 9.98 3.90
CA TRP A 100 2.03 9.44 2.55
C TRP A 100 0.91 8.43 2.42
N SER A 101 0.19 8.44 1.31
CA SER A 101 -0.88 7.47 1.05
C SER A 101 -0.91 7.08 -0.42
N LEU A 102 -1.12 5.79 -0.67
CA LEU A 102 -1.30 5.22 -2.00
C LEU A 102 -2.77 4.87 -2.21
N TYR A 103 -3.33 5.37 -3.29
CA TYR A 103 -4.69 5.05 -3.73
C TYR A 103 -4.66 4.32 -5.07
N LYS A 104 -5.60 3.41 -5.28
CA LYS A 104 -5.90 2.78 -6.57
C LYS A 104 -7.13 3.42 -7.19
N LEU A 105 -7.07 3.78 -8.48
CA LEU A 105 -8.27 4.15 -9.24
C LEU A 105 -8.92 2.89 -9.81
N ARG A 106 -10.21 2.69 -9.52
CA ARG A 106 -11.04 1.63 -10.13
C ARG A 106 -12.47 2.14 -10.25
N ASP A 107 -13.07 1.98 -11.43
CA ASP A 107 -14.46 2.36 -11.71
C ASP A 107 -14.78 3.80 -11.28
N ASP A 108 -13.91 4.74 -11.68
CA ASP A 108 -13.99 6.18 -11.36
C ASP A 108 -14.03 6.49 -9.85
N ARG A 109 -13.42 5.62 -9.03
CA ARG A 109 -13.32 5.80 -7.58
C ARG A 109 -11.94 5.44 -7.06
N TRP A 110 -11.48 6.19 -6.07
CA TRP A 110 -10.23 5.93 -5.39
C TRP A 110 -10.41 5.00 -4.18
N PHE A 111 -9.51 4.03 -4.05
CA PHE A 111 -9.45 3.08 -2.94
C PHE A 111 -8.10 3.20 -2.25
N LEU A 112 -8.10 3.51 -0.95
CA LEU A 112 -6.88 3.55 -0.15
C LEU A 112 -6.24 2.16 -0.08
N VAL A 113 -5.04 2.02 -0.64
CA VAL A 113 -4.25 0.79 -0.59
C VAL A 113 -3.42 0.76 0.69
N GLY A 114 -2.87 1.92 1.10
CA GLY A 114 -2.14 2.05 2.34
C GLY A 114 -1.56 3.45 2.55
N PRO A 115 -1.03 3.72 3.76
CA PRO A 115 -1.03 2.84 4.92
C PRO A 115 -2.41 2.74 5.60
N TYR A 116 -2.58 1.79 6.52
CA TYR A 116 -3.85 1.57 7.25
C TYR A 116 -4.06 2.51 8.44
N GLY A 117 -3.01 3.23 8.82
CA GLY A 117 -3.03 4.21 9.87
C GLY A 117 -1.74 5.02 9.81
N HIS A 118 -1.84 6.27 10.24
CA HIS A 118 -0.70 7.15 10.45
C HIS A 118 -0.42 7.21 11.95
N ASP A 119 0.85 7.28 12.35
CA ASP A 119 1.28 7.29 13.76
C ASP A 119 0.99 8.61 14.49
N GLY A 120 0.33 9.57 13.81
CA GLY A 120 -0.03 10.87 14.36
C GLY A 120 1.15 11.82 14.53
N ILE A 121 2.35 11.43 14.10
CA ILE A 121 3.54 12.27 14.18
C ILE A 121 3.48 13.30 13.04
N CYS A 122 3.48 14.58 13.42
CA CYS A 122 3.53 15.67 12.45
C CYS A 122 4.97 16.06 12.15
N HIS A 123 5.44 15.72 10.95
CA HIS A 123 6.74 16.16 10.45
C HIS A 123 6.63 17.54 9.80
N ASN A 124 7.47 18.48 10.25
CA ASN A 124 7.62 19.80 9.63
C ASN A 124 8.65 19.72 8.50
N LEU A 125 8.32 20.29 7.35
CA LEU A 125 9.23 20.46 6.22
C LEU A 125 9.47 21.98 6.02
N PRO A 126 10.70 22.47 6.22
CA PRO A 126 11.03 23.88 6.05
C PRO A 126 10.79 24.40 4.63
N ALA A 127 10.82 25.73 4.50
CA ALA A 127 10.79 26.41 3.20
C ALA A 127 12.02 26.02 2.37
N GLY A 128 11.82 25.76 1.07
CA GLY A 128 12.87 25.35 0.14
C GLY A 128 13.28 23.88 0.21
N GLU A 129 12.82 23.12 1.22
CA GLU A 129 13.20 21.73 1.42
C GLU A 129 12.32 20.75 0.63
N SER A 130 12.73 19.49 0.59
CA SER A 130 11.97 18.40 -0.03
C SER A 130 11.96 17.16 0.85
N GLU A 131 10.88 16.40 0.79
CA GLU A 131 10.72 15.11 1.46
C GLU A 131 10.45 14.02 0.43
N THR A 132 11.10 12.86 0.57
CA THR A 132 10.93 11.74 -0.37
C THR A 132 10.35 10.52 0.32
N TRP A 133 9.37 9.92 -0.33
CA TRP A 133 8.80 8.64 0.03
C TRP A 133 9.05 7.62 -1.07
N THR A 134 9.76 6.56 -0.71
CA THR A 134 10.10 5.47 -1.63
C THR A 134 9.19 4.27 -1.37
N ILE A 135 8.52 3.80 -2.42
CA ILE A 135 7.77 2.54 -2.38
C ILE A 135 8.47 1.45 -3.18
N ALA A 136 8.36 0.21 -2.69
CA ALA A 136 8.65 -1.00 -3.46
C ALA A 136 7.33 -1.69 -3.82
N ALA A 137 7.02 -1.74 -5.10
CA ALA A 137 5.77 -2.22 -5.67
C ALA A 137 5.97 -3.51 -6.47
N ALA A 138 5.11 -4.50 -6.29
CA ALA A 138 5.14 -5.75 -7.06
C ALA A 138 3.75 -6.39 -7.18
N THR A 139 3.57 -7.26 -8.17
CA THR A 139 2.37 -8.11 -8.31
C THR A 139 2.34 -9.27 -7.31
N GLY A 140 3.50 -9.65 -6.77
CA GLY A 140 3.66 -10.67 -5.75
C GLY A 140 4.17 -10.08 -4.44
N GLU A 141 4.89 -10.92 -3.68
CA GLU A 141 5.59 -10.48 -2.48
C GLU A 141 6.72 -9.49 -2.81
N VAL A 142 7.09 -8.70 -1.81
CA VAL A 142 8.17 -7.72 -1.89
C VAL A 142 9.15 -8.05 -0.78
N ASP A 143 10.42 -8.19 -1.16
CA ASP A 143 11.52 -8.48 -0.24
C ASP A 143 11.63 -7.41 0.87
N ASP A 144 12.24 -7.78 1.98
CA ASP A 144 12.55 -6.85 3.06
C ASP A 144 13.66 -5.88 2.61
N GLY A 145 13.38 -4.58 2.70
CA GLY A 145 14.29 -3.49 2.37
C GLY A 145 13.85 -2.18 3.05
N ASP A 146 14.57 -1.10 2.78
CA ASP A 146 14.35 0.21 3.42
C ASP A 146 13.12 0.97 2.86
N ALA A 147 12.51 0.48 1.78
CA ALA A 147 11.35 1.10 1.13
C ALA A 147 10.01 0.61 1.71
N ASP A 148 8.99 1.45 1.63
CA ASP A 148 7.64 1.07 2.02
C ASP A 148 7.05 0.05 1.06
N ARG A 149 6.56 -1.06 1.61
CA ARG A 149 6.21 -2.24 0.82
C ARG A 149 4.75 -2.23 0.37
N TYR A 150 4.60 -2.33 -0.94
CA TYR A 150 3.33 -2.50 -1.63
C TYR A 150 3.33 -3.79 -2.48
N PRO A 151 3.26 -4.97 -1.84
CA PRO A 151 3.03 -6.22 -2.55
C PRO A 151 1.60 -6.30 -3.09
N TYR A 152 1.40 -7.19 -4.05
CA TYR A 152 0.12 -7.52 -4.65
C TYR A 152 -0.61 -6.33 -5.31
N LEU A 153 0.13 -5.45 -5.99
CA LEU A 153 -0.44 -4.42 -6.86
C LEU A 153 -0.71 -4.97 -8.26
N GLY A 154 -1.88 -4.66 -8.82
CA GLY A 154 -2.20 -4.93 -10.22
C GLY A 154 -1.88 -3.74 -11.14
N GLY A 155 -1.93 -3.96 -12.45
CA GLY A 155 -1.81 -2.86 -13.40
C GLY A 155 -2.93 -1.82 -13.28
N GLY A 156 -2.66 -0.61 -13.74
CA GLY A 156 -3.59 0.53 -13.76
C GLY A 156 -3.07 1.75 -13.01
N ARG A 157 -3.94 2.73 -12.75
CA ARG A 157 -3.58 4.03 -12.17
C ARG A 157 -3.66 4.05 -10.65
N TYR A 158 -2.67 4.72 -10.08
CA TYR A 158 -2.53 4.97 -8.67
C TYR A 158 -2.26 6.45 -8.42
N ALA A 159 -2.61 6.92 -7.23
CA ALA A 159 -2.25 8.24 -6.75
C ALA A 159 -1.39 8.10 -5.49
N ALA A 160 -0.22 8.73 -5.50
CA ALA A 160 0.58 8.98 -4.31
C ALA A 160 0.22 10.35 -3.78
N VAL A 161 -0.30 10.39 -2.56
CA VAL A 161 -0.78 11.62 -1.91
C VAL A 161 0.15 11.93 -0.76
N ALA A 162 0.72 13.14 -0.77
CA ALA A 162 1.41 13.72 0.35
C ALA A 162 0.44 14.60 1.13
N GLY A 163 0.43 14.44 2.45
CA GLY A 163 -0.16 15.38 3.41
C GLY A 163 0.57 16.73 3.48
N TYR A 164 1.42 17.02 2.49
CA TYR A 164 2.13 18.27 2.32
C TYR A 164 1.54 19.04 1.15
N GLY A 165 1.35 20.34 1.33
CA GLY A 165 0.93 21.24 0.27
C GLY A 165 1.21 22.70 0.60
N HIS A 166 0.93 23.56 -0.37
CA HIS A 166 1.08 25.02 -0.27
C HIS A 166 -0.23 25.75 -0.59
N ALA A 167 -0.71 25.66 -1.84
CA ALA A 167 -1.99 26.27 -2.23
C ALA A 167 -3.18 25.54 -1.56
N THR A 168 -3.01 24.25 -1.36
CA THR A 168 -3.92 23.40 -0.60
C THR A 168 -3.15 22.65 0.49
N ALA A 169 -3.85 21.96 1.37
CA ALA A 169 -3.22 21.20 2.45
C ALA A 169 -2.41 19.98 1.95
N LYS A 170 -2.64 19.53 0.71
CA LYS A 170 -2.14 18.26 0.20
C LYS A 170 -1.79 18.31 -1.27
N SER A 171 -0.82 17.49 -1.67
CA SER A 171 -0.34 17.41 -3.03
C SER A 171 -0.29 15.95 -3.47
N ALA A 172 -0.53 15.69 -4.74
CA ALA A 172 -0.56 14.32 -5.24
C ALA A 172 0.05 14.19 -6.64
N ALA A 173 0.55 13.00 -6.91
CA ALA A 173 1.02 12.60 -8.23
C ALA A 173 0.37 11.29 -8.66
N LEU A 174 0.20 11.15 -9.97
CA LEU A 174 -0.27 9.91 -10.58
C LEU A 174 0.93 9.03 -10.95
N VAL A 175 0.73 7.72 -10.83
CA VAL A 175 1.59 6.72 -11.44
C VAL A 175 0.73 5.62 -12.07
N GLU A 176 1.12 5.12 -13.22
CA GLU A 176 0.45 4.01 -13.91
C GLU A 176 1.40 2.81 -14.00
N PHE A 177 0.92 1.66 -13.52
CA PHE A 177 1.62 0.40 -13.66
C PHE A 177 1.09 -0.36 -14.87
N ASP A 178 1.98 -0.71 -15.79
CA ASP A 178 1.70 -1.69 -16.84
C ASP A 178 2.01 -3.09 -16.30
N ALA A 179 0.95 -3.77 -15.84
CA ALA A 179 1.04 -5.10 -15.28
C ALA A 179 -0.31 -5.82 -15.42
N PRO A 180 -0.33 -7.16 -15.37
CA PRO A 180 -1.57 -7.90 -15.25
C PRO A 180 -2.37 -7.49 -14.00
N PRO A 181 -3.70 -7.66 -13.99
CA PRO A 181 -4.47 -7.59 -12.76
C PRO A 181 -4.02 -8.72 -11.82
N VAL A 182 -4.01 -8.45 -10.52
CA VAL A 182 -3.79 -9.48 -9.50
C VAL A 182 -5.12 -10.17 -9.17
N SER A 183 -5.05 -11.43 -8.75
CA SER A 183 -6.20 -12.22 -8.29
C SER A 183 -6.09 -12.51 -6.81
N VAL A 184 -7.23 -12.71 -6.14
CA VAL A 184 -7.23 -13.14 -4.74
C VAL A 184 -6.81 -14.60 -4.68
N VAL A 185 -5.73 -14.87 -3.96
CA VAL A 185 -5.26 -16.23 -3.64
C VAL A 185 -5.22 -16.38 -2.13
N SER A 186 -5.44 -17.58 -1.61
CA SER A 186 -5.32 -17.84 -0.17
C SER A 186 -3.89 -17.59 0.33
N THR A 187 -3.71 -17.59 1.65
CA THR A 187 -2.38 -17.67 2.23
C THR A 187 -1.82 -19.09 2.11
N ASP A 188 -0.50 -19.21 2.00
CA ASP A 188 0.18 -20.51 1.76
C ASP A 188 0.02 -21.50 2.92
N ASP A 189 -0.27 -20.98 4.12
CA ASP A 189 -0.51 -21.74 5.35
C ASP A 189 -2.00 -22.06 5.58
N ALA A 190 -2.84 -21.90 4.56
CA ALA A 190 -4.25 -22.28 4.59
C ALA A 190 -4.51 -23.51 3.71
N THR A 191 -5.31 -24.44 4.22
CA THR A 191 -5.80 -25.60 3.44
C THR A 191 -7.32 -25.55 3.35
N SER A 192 -7.89 -26.01 2.25
CA SER A 192 -9.34 -26.07 2.08
C SER A 192 -9.86 -27.50 1.91
N ASP A 193 -11.09 -27.72 2.34
CA ASP A 193 -11.90 -28.91 2.08
C ASP A 193 -13.26 -28.45 1.55
N SER A 194 -13.75 -29.07 0.47
CA SER A 194 -15.01 -28.71 -0.18
C SER A 194 -15.98 -29.88 -0.17
N ASN A 195 -17.24 -29.59 0.13
CA ASN A 195 -18.33 -30.56 0.03
C ASN A 195 -19.33 -30.22 -1.10
N GLY A 196 -18.91 -29.39 -2.06
CA GLY A 196 -19.75 -28.89 -3.14
C GLY A 196 -20.19 -27.46 -2.89
N SER A 197 -21.24 -27.27 -2.06
CA SER A 197 -21.81 -25.94 -1.81
C SER A 197 -21.15 -25.17 -0.66
N ALA A 198 -20.29 -25.81 0.13
CA ALA A 198 -19.54 -25.15 1.18
C ALA A 198 -18.05 -25.52 1.16
N VAL A 199 -17.21 -24.51 1.41
CA VAL A 199 -15.76 -24.67 1.55
C VAL A 199 -15.35 -24.35 2.97
N THR A 200 -14.64 -25.28 3.62
CA THR A 200 -14.00 -25.05 4.92
C THR A 200 -12.52 -24.79 4.71
N VAL A 201 -12.05 -23.62 5.08
CA VAL A 201 -10.65 -23.19 5.03
C VAL A 201 -10.09 -23.25 6.44
N THR A 202 -8.93 -23.89 6.63
CA THR A 202 -8.25 -23.98 7.92
C THR A 202 -6.85 -23.40 7.80
N ALA A 203 -6.63 -22.27 8.47
CA ALA A 203 -5.32 -21.64 8.58
C ALA A 203 -4.47 -22.34 9.67
N ASP A 204 -3.15 -22.38 9.48
CA ASP A 204 -2.22 -22.96 10.46
C ASP A 204 -2.35 -22.34 11.84
N ARG A 205 -2.63 -21.04 11.91
CA ARG A 205 -2.86 -20.34 13.18
C ARG A 205 -4.00 -20.94 14.01
N TRP A 206 -5.04 -21.48 13.37
CA TRP A 206 -6.11 -22.18 14.10
C TRP A 206 -5.61 -23.52 14.68
N ARG A 207 -4.75 -24.23 13.95
CA ARG A 207 -4.18 -25.51 14.38
C ARG A 207 -3.28 -25.34 15.60
N THR A 208 -2.49 -24.26 15.61
CA THR A 208 -1.54 -23.95 16.68
C THR A 208 -2.14 -23.15 17.83
N ALA A 209 -3.27 -22.48 17.62
CA ALA A 209 -3.96 -21.73 18.67
C ALA A 209 -4.53 -22.67 19.75
N ASP A 210 -4.46 -22.19 20.99
CA ASP A 210 -5.17 -22.78 22.11
C ASP A 210 -6.69 -22.64 21.92
N GLY A 211 -7.47 -23.48 22.62
CA GLY A 211 -8.92 -23.55 22.41
C GLY A 211 -9.64 -22.20 22.54
N GLY A 212 -9.23 -21.34 23.49
CA GLY A 212 -9.82 -20.02 23.69
C GLY A 212 -9.38 -18.94 22.68
N GLU A 213 -8.37 -19.23 21.87
CA GLU A 213 -7.85 -18.31 20.84
C GLU A 213 -8.32 -18.69 19.43
N ARG A 214 -9.11 -19.77 19.29
CA ARG A 214 -9.70 -20.18 18.03
C ARG A 214 -10.97 -19.41 17.73
N ALA A 215 -11.17 -19.08 16.47
CA ALA A 215 -12.38 -18.44 15.97
C ALA A 215 -12.76 -19.00 14.60
N THR A 216 -14.04 -18.87 14.28
CA THR A 216 -14.57 -19.21 12.95
C THR A 216 -15.20 -17.98 12.33
N LEU A 217 -14.85 -17.68 11.08
CA LEU A 217 -15.53 -16.71 10.24
C LEU A 217 -16.37 -17.44 9.19
N THR A 218 -17.60 -17.00 8.98
CA THR A 218 -18.48 -17.54 7.92
C THR A 218 -18.82 -16.44 6.94
N LEU A 219 -18.49 -16.65 5.66
CA LEU A 219 -18.84 -15.77 4.55
C LEU A 219 -19.97 -16.38 3.74
N GLU A 220 -21.01 -15.58 3.48
CA GLU A 220 -22.17 -15.93 2.68
C GLU A 220 -22.52 -14.77 1.74
N ARG A 221 -23.19 -15.07 0.61
CA ARG A 221 -23.71 -14.03 -0.28
C ARG A 221 -24.76 -13.18 0.44
N ALA A 222 -24.75 -11.89 0.17
CA ALA A 222 -25.69 -10.92 0.72
C ALA A 222 -26.29 -10.04 -0.39
N GLN A 223 -27.37 -9.34 -0.06
CA GLN A 223 -28.02 -8.39 -0.96
C GLN A 223 -27.39 -6.99 -0.92
N THR A 224 -26.78 -6.63 0.21
CA THR A 224 -26.24 -5.29 0.45
C THR A 224 -24.84 -5.37 1.05
N ALA A 225 -24.05 -4.33 0.79
CA ALA A 225 -22.71 -4.17 1.33
C ALA A 225 -22.54 -2.74 1.85
N GLY A 226 -21.86 -2.60 3.00
CA GLY A 226 -21.53 -1.30 3.59
C GLY A 226 -20.21 -0.73 3.08
N ARG A 227 -19.31 -1.57 2.56
CA ARG A 227 -18.03 -1.17 1.96
C ARG A 227 -17.71 -1.98 0.72
N THR A 228 -16.86 -1.45 -0.15
CA THR A 228 -16.34 -2.17 -1.33
C THR A 228 -14.85 -2.43 -1.11
N LEU A 229 -14.39 -3.63 -1.44
CA LEU A 229 -12.99 -4.04 -1.37
C LEU A 229 -12.45 -4.29 -2.78
N ILE A 230 -11.20 -3.89 -3.00
CA ILE A 230 -10.42 -4.28 -4.19
C ILE A 230 -9.39 -5.35 -3.84
N VAL A 231 -8.91 -6.07 -4.84
CA VAL A 231 -7.94 -7.16 -4.66
C VAL A 231 -6.68 -6.69 -3.95
N GLU A 232 -6.17 -5.50 -4.27
CA GLU A 232 -4.99 -4.91 -3.62
C GLU A 232 -5.21 -4.66 -2.12
N GLN A 233 -6.45 -4.45 -1.68
CA GLN A 233 -6.78 -4.35 -0.24
C GLN A 233 -6.95 -5.73 0.39
N VAL A 234 -7.64 -6.65 -0.31
CA VAL A 234 -7.90 -8.02 0.17
C VAL A 234 -6.59 -8.77 0.42
N MET A 235 -5.61 -8.62 -0.47
CA MET A 235 -4.35 -9.36 -0.43
C MET A 235 -3.41 -8.95 0.72
N ARG A 236 -3.73 -7.88 1.45
CA ARG A 236 -2.88 -7.30 2.49
C ARG A 236 -3.10 -7.96 3.84
N HIS A 237 -2.06 -7.92 4.68
CA HIS A 237 -2.04 -8.62 5.97
C HIS A 237 -3.22 -8.31 6.90
N PRO A 238 -3.66 -7.06 7.11
CA PRO A 238 -4.84 -6.79 7.95
C PRO A 238 -6.14 -7.42 7.43
N ASN A 239 -6.23 -7.67 6.12
CA ASN A 239 -7.38 -8.29 5.48
C ASN A 239 -7.18 -9.79 5.22
N ARG A 240 -6.22 -10.44 5.90
CA ARG A 240 -5.94 -11.87 5.70
C ARG A 240 -7.16 -12.78 5.89
N GLY A 241 -8.07 -12.42 6.80
CA GLY A 241 -9.36 -13.12 6.93
C GLY A 241 -10.21 -13.03 5.66
N TYR A 242 -10.34 -11.84 5.06
CA TYR A 242 -11.00 -11.69 3.75
C TYR A 242 -10.24 -12.42 2.64
N ARG A 243 -8.91 -12.38 2.61
CA ARG A 243 -8.10 -13.11 1.62
C ARG A 243 -8.44 -14.59 1.59
N ASN A 244 -8.47 -15.23 2.76
CA ASN A 244 -8.76 -16.66 2.88
C ASN A 244 -10.23 -17.02 2.68
N LEU A 245 -11.17 -16.08 2.87
CA LEU A 245 -12.59 -16.30 2.56
C LEU A 245 -12.87 -16.12 1.06
N LEU A 246 -12.43 -14.99 0.49
CA LEU A 246 -12.73 -14.59 -0.88
C LEU A 246 -11.95 -15.39 -1.93
N ALA A 247 -10.84 -16.06 -1.56
CA ALA A 247 -10.12 -16.95 -2.49
C ALA A 247 -10.93 -18.17 -2.94
N PHE A 248 -12.03 -18.50 -2.25
CA PHE A 248 -12.84 -19.70 -2.51
C PHE A 248 -14.30 -19.38 -2.84
N VAL A 249 -14.60 -18.11 -3.14
CA VAL A 249 -15.94 -17.74 -3.64
C VAL A 249 -16.05 -18.13 -5.11
N ASP A 250 -17.15 -18.79 -5.44
CA ASP A 250 -17.48 -19.24 -6.78
C ASP A 250 -19.01 -19.27 -6.92
N GLU A 251 -19.54 -19.41 -8.14
CA GLU A 251 -20.98 -19.48 -8.40
C GLU A 251 -21.66 -20.65 -7.67
N ASP A 252 -20.97 -21.79 -7.55
CA ASP A 252 -21.48 -23.00 -6.90
C ASP A 252 -21.30 -23.01 -5.38
N VAL A 253 -20.51 -22.07 -4.83
CA VAL A 253 -20.21 -21.99 -3.40
C VAL A 253 -21.17 -21.00 -2.72
N GLU A 254 -22.04 -21.53 -1.86
CA GLU A 254 -22.99 -20.75 -1.07
C GLU A 254 -22.35 -20.18 0.20
N ARG A 255 -21.38 -20.92 0.76
CA ARG A 255 -20.77 -20.61 2.07
C ARG A 255 -19.28 -20.94 2.11
N VAL A 256 -18.47 -20.00 2.60
CA VAL A 256 -17.07 -20.25 2.95
C VAL A 256 -16.88 -20.09 4.46
N VAL A 257 -16.31 -21.09 5.12
CA VAL A 257 -16.04 -21.09 6.55
C VAL A 257 -14.54 -21.07 6.77
N LEU A 258 -14.01 -20.01 7.36
CA LEU A 258 -12.60 -19.89 7.74
C LEU A 258 -12.43 -20.19 9.23
N ARG A 259 -11.65 -21.23 9.53
CA ARG A 259 -11.10 -21.53 10.86
C ARG A 259 -9.76 -20.81 11.02
N THR A 260 -9.70 -19.86 11.96
CA THR A 260 -8.54 -18.97 12.19
C THR A 260 -8.34 -18.67 13.68
N ASP A 261 -7.33 -17.89 14.03
CA ASP A 261 -7.18 -17.32 15.38
C ASP A 261 -8.16 -16.15 15.62
N ARG A 262 -8.38 -15.82 16.89
CA ARG A 262 -9.26 -14.74 17.32
C ARG A 262 -8.78 -13.37 16.83
N GLN A 263 -7.47 -13.14 16.82
CA GLN A 263 -6.89 -11.88 16.34
C GLN A 263 -7.25 -11.59 14.87
N THR A 264 -7.10 -12.58 14.00
CA THR A 264 -7.48 -12.44 12.58
C THR A 264 -8.98 -12.23 12.45
N ALA A 265 -9.79 -12.94 13.23
CA ALA A 265 -11.25 -12.78 13.21
C ALA A 265 -11.69 -11.37 13.66
N ASP A 266 -11.06 -10.83 14.70
CA ASP A 266 -11.35 -9.51 15.26
C ASP A 266 -10.97 -8.37 14.31
N TRP A 267 -10.00 -8.55 13.41
CA TRP A 267 -9.74 -7.58 12.33
C TRP A 267 -10.84 -7.55 11.26
N ILE A 268 -11.66 -8.59 11.16
CA ILE A 268 -12.69 -8.70 10.14
C ILE A 268 -14.05 -8.25 10.66
N VAL A 269 -14.43 -8.68 11.86
CA VAL A 269 -15.74 -8.44 12.47
C VAL A 269 -15.68 -8.54 14.00
N ASP A 270 -16.34 -7.58 14.67
CA ASP A 270 -16.48 -7.55 16.13
C ASP A 270 -17.41 -8.66 16.64
N ASP A 271 -17.34 -8.95 17.95
CA ASP A 271 -18.22 -9.93 18.59
C ASP A 271 -19.69 -9.53 18.47
N GLY A 272 -20.53 -10.41 17.92
CA GLY A 272 -21.98 -10.17 17.77
C GLY A 272 -22.36 -9.29 16.58
N GLU A 273 -21.39 -8.80 15.81
CA GLU A 273 -21.62 -7.94 14.65
C GLU A 273 -21.61 -8.73 13.33
N THR A 274 -22.02 -8.07 12.23
CA THR A 274 -21.93 -8.60 10.88
C THR A 274 -21.23 -7.61 9.96
N ALA A 275 -20.08 -8.00 9.43
CA ALA A 275 -19.41 -7.21 8.40
C ALA A 275 -20.09 -7.45 7.05
N ARG A 276 -20.33 -6.39 6.27
CA ARG A 276 -20.90 -6.50 4.91
C ARG A 276 -20.00 -5.82 3.89
N VAL A 277 -19.48 -6.60 2.95
CA VAL A 277 -18.49 -6.15 1.96
C VAL A 277 -18.95 -6.47 0.54
N ARG A 278 -18.60 -5.62 -0.42
CA ARG A 278 -18.72 -5.91 -1.85
C ARG A 278 -17.34 -6.25 -2.38
N TYR A 279 -17.24 -7.36 -3.09
CA TYR A 279 -16.06 -7.78 -3.81
C TYR A 279 -16.51 -8.38 -5.15
N ASP A 280 -15.87 -7.92 -6.24
CA ASP A 280 -16.22 -8.30 -7.61
C ASP A 280 -17.72 -8.22 -7.90
N ASP A 281 -18.30 -7.05 -7.63
CA ASP A 281 -19.72 -6.72 -7.76
C ASP A 281 -20.73 -7.53 -6.92
N GLN A 282 -20.29 -8.60 -6.25
CA GLN A 282 -21.09 -9.38 -5.31
C GLN A 282 -20.96 -8.84 -3.88
N ALA A 283 -22.10 -8.69 -3.20
CA ALA A 283 -22.14 -8.39 -1.78
C ALA A 283 -22.06 -9.68 -0.95
N TYR A 284 -21.34 -9.62 0.17
CA TYR A 284 -21.14 -10.72 1.12
C TYR A 284 -21.36 -10.23 2.55
N SER A 285 -21.84 -11.13 3.41
CA SER A 285 -21.84 -10.95 4.86
C SER A 285 -20.83 -11.89 5.50
N VAL A 286 -20.11 -11.38 6.49
CA VAL A 286 -19.19 -12.17 7.31
C VAL A 286 -19.61 -12.07 8.77
N THR A 287 -19.76 -13.23 9.41
CA THR A 287 -20.05 -13.38 10.83
C THR A 287 -18.94 -14.14 11.52
N LYS A 288 -18.80 -13.94 12.83
CA LYS A 288 -17.84 -14.63 13.68
C LYS A 288 -18.56 -15.48 14.71
N SER A 289 -18.04 -16.68 14.95
CA SER A 289 -18.50 -17.57 16.01
C SER A 289 -17.32 -18.19 16.76
N GLU A 290 -17.59 -18.61 18.00
CA GLU A 290 -16.72 -19.53 18.72
C GLU A 290 -16.67 -20.90 17.98
N PRO A 291 -15.55 -21.64 18.11
CA PRO A 291 -15.30 -22.90 17.42
C PRO A 291 -16.18 -24.07 17.87
#